data_AF-A0AAN0MRG0-F1
#
_entry.id   AF-A0AAN0MRG0-F1
#
_cell.length_a   1.000
_cell.length_b   1.000
_cell.length_c   1.000
_cell.angle_alpha   90.00
_cell.angle_beta   90.00
_cell.angle_gamma   90.00
#
_symmetry.space_group_name_H-M   'P 1'
#
loop_
_entity.id
_entity.type
_entity.pdbx_description
1 polymer ?
#
loop_
_entity_poly.entity_id
_entity_poly.type
_entity_poly.pdbx_seq_one_letter_code
_entity_poly.pdbx_strand_id
1 'polypeptide(L)'
;MTIGIVASGTDAGAAVLDALLAAELFGRGAIGGFAVFAYVDADGDVQYLTTQQGGVSALGLCDECWRAEAAAVISSGPNRPEPLTQFLPASPAVGFVTGHRLPNSMGAEGVPLNCSVLDEIAFGQDPQSAVDRVLQRAAELDAGLIAMDLRGRIGLRNSTRVSRRDDLGVFQCSESGRSLAFMFNSIYGVGDLTQGIADIAWSRLLGMESRDVFVTLSRAVSLEPGSHDVVHINEHNEIERLETANPRLLDMNRRTTVVYLSASVKRADVVLGKAVTELYLNVEAGTVVPSLQRAQNIFVMRTEHD
;
A
#
# COMPACT_ATOMS: atom_id res chain seq x y z
N MET A 1 -11.68 10.25 0.25
CA MET A 1 -10.58 10.00 -0.70
C MET A 1 -9.56 9.27 0.11
N THR A 2 -9.36 7.98 -0.17
CA THR A 2 -8.75 7.05 0.79
C THR A 2 -8.50 5.72 0.10
N ILE A 3 -7.55 4.96 0.62
CA ILE A 3 -7.39 3.53 0.39
C ILE A 3 -7.56 2.82 1.73
N GLY A 4 -8.30 1.72 1.74
CA GLY A 4 -8.35 0.77 2.85
C GLY A 4 -7.86 -0.58 2.37
N ILE A 5 -7.01 -1.24 3.17
CA ILE A 5 -6.47 -2.57 2.86
C ILE A 5 -6.58 -3.42 4.14
N VAL A 6 -6.94 -4.70 3.98
CA VAL A 6 -6.88 -5.71 5.04
C VAL A 6 -6.20 -6.97 4.51
N ALA A 7 -5.46 -7.67 5.35
CA ALA A 7 -4.94 -8.98 5.03
C ALA A 7 -4.89 -9.90 6.25
N SER A 8 -4.97 -11.20 5.99
CA SER A 8 -4.75 -12.26 6.98
C SER A 8 -3.93 -13.40 6.40
N GLY A 9 -3.21 -14.12 7.27
CA GLY A 9 -2.26 -15.17 6.93
C GLY A 9 -0.83 -14.79 7.31
N THR A 10 0.11 -15.71 7.11
CA THR A 10 1.54 -15.45 7.36
C THR A 10 1.99 -14.20 6.60
N ASP A 11 2.69 -13.29 7.28
CA ASP A 11 3.18 -12.01 6.74
C ASP A 11 2.07 -11.05 6.25
N ALA A 12 0.84 -11.14 6.79
CA ALA A 12 -0.24 -10.21 6.46
C ALA A 12 0.13 -8.75 6.72
N GLY A 13 0.85 -8.48 7.80
CA GLY A 13 1.38 -7.15 8.09
C GLY A 13 2.27 -6.61 6.96
N ALA A 14 3.23 -7.40 6.49
CA ALA A 14 4.06 -7.04 5.35
C ALA A 14 3.24 -6.84 4.07
N ALA A 15 2.27 -7.71 3.78
CA ALA A 15 1.44 -7.59 2.59
C ALA A 15 0.60 -6.30 2.57
N VAL A 16 0.06 -5.88 3.72
CA VAL A 16 -0.68 -4.61 3.85
C VAL A 16 0.24 -3.41 3.64
N LEU A 17 1.45 -3.44 4.20
CA LEU A 17 2.43 -2.37 4.06
C LEU A 17 2.97 -2.28 2.62
N ASP A 18 3.23 -3.42 1.99
CA ASP A 18 3.66 -3.52 0.60
C ASP A 18 2.55 -3.05 -0.36
N ALA A 19 1.29 -3.39 -0.09
CA ALA A 19 0.14 -2.87 -0.84
C ALA A 19 0.04 -1.34 -0.75
N LEU A 20 0.22 -0.77 0.46
CA LEU A 20 0.19 0.68 0.64
C LEU A 20 1.36 1.36 -0.07
N LEU A 21 2.57 0.81 0.05
CA LEU A 21 3.75 1.31 -0.64
C LEU A 21 3.57 1.26 -2.15
N ALA A 22 3.05 0.15 -2.70
CA ALA A 22 2.72 0.02 -4.11
C ALA A 22 1.73 1.11 -4.55
N ALA A 23 0.68 1.36 -3.77
CA ALA A 23 -0.29 2.41 -4.06
C ALA A 23 0.34 3.82 -4.06
N GLU A 24 1.30 4.08 -3.18
CA GLU A 24 2.05 5.35 -3.12
C GLU A 24 3.02 5.52 -4.31
N LEU A 25 3.62 4.42 -4.79
CA LEU A 25 4.59 4.45 -5.89
C LEU A 25 3.90 4.54 -7.26
N PHE A 26 2.92 3.66 -7.51
CA PHE A 26 2.15 3.63 -8.76
C PHE A 26 1.17 4.80 -8.88
N GLY A 27 0.61 5.22 -7.75
CA GLY A 27 -0.48 6.18 -7.69
C GLY A 27 -0.01 7.63 -7.54
N ARG A 28 -0.88 8.54 -7.95
CA ARG A 28 -0.87 9.97 -7.63
C ARG A 28 -2.27 10.36 -7.17
N GLY A 29 -2.38 11.51 -6.50
CA GLY A 29 -3.64 12.01 -5.97
C GLY A 29 -3.67 11.91 -4.45
N ALA A 30 -4.76 11.40 -3.89
CA ALA A 30 -5.01 11.44 -2.45
C ALA A 30 -4.35 10.27 -1.70
N ILE A 31 -3.03 10.15 -1.77
CA ILE A 31 -2.22 9.08 -1.15
C ILE A 31 -0.88 9.64 -0.62
N GLY A 32 -0.20 8.95 0.30
CA GLY A 32 1.10 9.36 0.86
C GLY A 32 1.04 10.43 1.96
N GLY A 33 -0.15 10.71 2.50
CA GLY A 33 -0.37 11.67 3.58
C GLY A 33 -0.54 11.00 4.94
N PHE A 34 -1.77 10.94 5.43
CA PHE A 34 -2.11 10.26 6.69
C PHE A 34 -2.15 8.75 6.47
N ALA A 35 -1.78 7.98 7.50
CA ALA A 35 -2.00 6.54 7.53
C ALA A 35 -2.29 6.07 8.97
N VAL A 36 -3.15 5.07 9.08
CA VAL A 36 -3.41 4.32 10.32
C VAL A 36 -3.26 2.85 9.99
N PHE A 37 -2.25 2.23 10.56
CA PHE A 37 -1.99 0.80 10.46
C PHE A 37 -2.37 0.14 11.79
N ALA A 38 -3.15 -0.91 11.72
CA ALA A 38 -3.55 -1.72 12.86
C ALA A 38 -3.16 -3.17 12.63
N TYR A 39 -2.70 -3.85 13.68
CA TYR A 39 -2.37 -5.26 13.64
C TYR A 39 -2.67 -5.92 14.98
N VAL A 40 -2.79 -7.25 14.98
CA VAL A 40 -2.84 -8.05 16.21
C VAL A 40 -1.42 -8.51 16.53
N ASP A 41 -0.95 -8.20 17.74
CA ASP A 41 0.37 -8.59 18.24
C ASP A 41 0.42 -10.04 18.75
N ALA A 42 1.59 -10.48 19.23
CA ALA A 42 1.76 -11.84 19.73
C ALA A 42 0.94 -12.18 20.99
N ASP A 43 0.56 -11.16 21.77
CA ASP A 43 -0.28 -11.30 22.97
C ASP A 43 -1.78 -11.33 22.62
N GLY A 44 -2.12 -11.09 21.34
CA GLY A 44 -3.49 -11.05 20.84
C GLY A 44 -4.14 -9.67 20.97
N ASP A 45 -3.37 -8.64 21.35
CA ASP A 45 -3.85 -7.27 21.49
C ASP A 45 -3.75 -6.49 20.17
N VAL A 46 -4.62 -5.50 20.00
CA VAL A 46 -4.60 -4.62 18.83
C VAL A 46 -3.64 -3.47 19.07
N GLN A 47 -2.65 -3.35 18.19
CA GLN A 47 -1.69 -2.25 18.17
C GLN A 47 -1.98 -1.30 17.01
N TYR A 48 -1.69 -0.01 17.22
CA TYR A 48 -1.87 1.04 16.21
C TYR A 48 -0.57 1.80 15.95
N LEU A 49 -0.26 2.02 14.67
CA LEU A 49 0.77 2.95 14.21
C LEU A 49 0.09 4.00 13.35
N THR A 50 0.31 5.29 13.65
CA THR A 50 -0.38 6.39 12.97
C THR A 50 0.57 7.49 12.54
N THR A 51 0.20 8.17 11.45
CA THR A 51 0.86 9.41 11.01
C THR A 51 -0.13 10.31 10.28
N GLN A 52 0.07 11.62 10.36
CA GLN A 52 -0.67 12.62 9.58
C GLN A 52 -0.04 12.90 8.21
N GLN A 53 1.26 12.67 8.06
CA GLN A 53 2.02 13.05 6.87
C GLN A 53 3.10 12.01 6.57
N GLY A 54 3.40 11.79 5.29
CA GLY A 54 4.50 10.92 4.86
C GLY A 54 4.12 9.45 4.64
N GLY A 55 2.83 9.10 4.76
CA GLY A 55 2.31 7.80 4.37
C GLY A 55 3.03 6.64 5.06
N VAL A 56 3.33 5.57 4.31
CA VAL A 56 4.01 4.40 4.88
C VAL A 56 5.39 4.72 5.47
N SER A 57 6.11 5.72 4.92
CA SER A 57 7.46 6.08 5.40
C SER A 57 7.50 6.69 6.78
N ALA A 58 6.39 7.29 7.21
CA ALA A 58 6.30 7.97 8.49
C ALA A 58 5.57 7.13 9.55
N LEU A 59 5.07 5.95 9.19
CA LEU A 59 4.66 4.96 10.18
C LEU A 59 5.91 4.47 10.92
N GLY A 60 5.91 4.56 12.25
CA GLY A 60 7.00 4.03 13.08
C GLY A 60 7.01 2.50 13.10
N LEU A 61 7.29 1.88 11.95
CA LEU A 61 7.21 0.43 11.73
C LEU A 61 8.21 -0.31 12.62
N CYS A 62 7.77 -1.44 13.19
CA CYS A 62 8.56 -2.32 14.05
C CYS A 62 8.61 -3.74 13.47
N ASP A 63 9.58 -4.57 13.88
CA ASP A 63 9.75 -5.92 13.33
C ASP A 63 8.53 -6.83 13.55
N GLU A 64 7.75 -6.56 14.59
CA GLU A 64 6.52 -7.30 14.88
C GLU A 64 5.41 -6.98 13.86
N CYS A 65 5.25 -5.71 13.48
CA CYS A 65 4.20 -5.31 12.55
C CYS A 65 4.36 -5.96 11.16
N TRP A 66 5.59 -6.26 10.75
CA TRP A 66 5.85 -6.98 9.48
C TRP A 66 5.41 -8.45 9.50
N ARG A 67 5.44 -9.08 10.67
CA ARG A 67 5.16 -10.51 10.87
C ARG A 67 3.73 -10.79 11.34
N ALA A 68 2.93 -9.75 11.58
CA ALA A 68 1.56 -9.89 12.03
C ALA A 68 0.74 -10.76 11.07
N GLU A 69 -0.07 -11.67 11.64
CA GLU A 69 -0.91 -12.58 10.86
C GLU A 69 -2.27 -12.00 10.48
N ALA A 70 -2.61 -10.84 11.04
CA ALA A 70 -3.79 -10.09 10.68
C ALA A 70 -3.49 -8.59 10.83
N ALA A 71 -3.71 -7.84 9.75
CA ALA A 71 -3.42 -6.42 9.71
C ALA A 71 -4.41 -5.68 8.80
N ALA A 72 -4.54 -4.39 9.06
CA ALA A 72 -5.33 -3.48 8.26
C ALA A 72 -4.67 -2.10 8.20
N VAL A 73 -4.95 -1.36 7.13
CA VAL A 73 -4.55 0.04 7.02
C VAL A 73 -5.65 0.87 6.39
N ILE A 74 -5.67 2.15 6.75
CA ILE A 74 -6.33 3.20 5.98
C ILE A 74 -5.34 4.33 5.73
N SER A 75 -5.31 4.86 4.50
CA SER A 75 -4.40 5.95 4.14
C SER A 75 -5.02 6.92 3.13
N SER A 76 -4.62 8.20 3.20
CA SER A 76 -4.90 9.19 2.15
C SER A 76 -4.09 10.48 2.30
N GLY A 77 -4.50 11.58 1.66
CA GLY A 77 -3.94 12.92 1.88
C GLY A 77 -4.03 13.38 3.35
N PRO A 78 -3.13 14.28 3.78
CA PRO A 78 -2.85 14.60 5.19
C PRO A 78 -3.97 15.40 5.89
N ASN A 79 -3.77 15.70 7.18
CA ASN A 79 -4.58 16.59 8.01
C ASN A 79 -6.01 16.07 8.24
N ARG A 80 -6.12 14.82 8.68
CA ARG A 80 -7.41 14.23 9.07
C ARG A 80 -7.76 14.57 10.52
N PRO A 81 -9.06 14.66 10.85
CA PRO A 81 -9.50 14.83 12.24
C PRO A 81 -8.92 13.76 13.18
N GLU A 82 -8.40 14.20 14.32
CA GLU A 82 -7.93 13.32 15.40
C GLU A 82 -9.09 12.86 16.30
N PRO A 83 -8.99 11.70 16.97
CA PRO A 83 -7.90 10.74 16.87
C PRO A 83 -7.94 9.97 15.54
N LEU A 84 -6.79 9.75 14.89
CA LEU A 84 -6.76 9.06 13.58
C LEU A 84 -7.34 7.64 13.63
N THR A 85 -7.24 6.94 14.76
CA THR A 85 -7.77 5.58 14.92
C THR A 85 -9.28 5.48 14.69
N GLN A 86 -10.03 6.59 14.73
CA GLN A 86 -11.46 6.61 14.38
C GLN A 86 -11.76 6.13 12.95
N PHE A 87 -10.78 6.21 12.04
CA PHE A 87 -10.93 5.77 10.66
C PHE A 87 -10.75 4.26 10.47
N LEU A 88 -10.15 3.58 11.46
CA LEU A 88 -9.86 2.15 11.46
C LEU A 88 -10.14 1.56 12.85
N PRO A 89 -11.41 1.43 13.28
CA PRO A 89 -11.72 0.72 14.50
C PRO A 89 -11.34 -0.76 14.36
N ALA A 90 -10.77 -1.30 15.42
CA ALA A 90 -10.42 -2.70 15.53
C ALA A 90 -10.58 -3.18 16.97
N SER A 91 -10.83 -4.49 17.12
CA SER A 91 -11.02 -5.16 18.40
C SER A 91 -10.33 -6.53 18.39
N PRO A 92 -9.56 -6.87 19.44
CA PRO A 92 -8.84 -8.15 19.53
C PRO A 92 -9.76 -9.36 19.68
N ALA A 93 -11.06 -9.16 19.90
CA ALA A 93 -12.06 -10.23 19.94
C ALA A 93 -12.87 -10.36 18.65
N VAL A 94 -12.75 -9.40 17.72
CA VAL A 94 -13.65 -9.27 16.57
C VAL A 94 -12.87 -9.20 15.25
N GLY A 95 -11.97 -8.23 15.11
CA GLY A 95 -11.24 -7.95 13.86
C GLY A 95 -11.10 -6.47 13.57
N PHE A 96 -11.08 -6.09 12.30
CA PHE A 96 -10.80 -4.74 11.81
C PHE A 96 -11.90 -4.26 10.88
N VAL A 97 -12.20 -2.95 10.91
CA VAL A 97 -13.03 -2.30 9.89
C VAL A 97 -12.34 -1.06 9.33
N THR A 98 -11.94 -1.14 8.06
CA THR A 98 -11.33 -0.05 7.29
C THR A 98 -12.26 0.35 6.13
N GLY A 99 -11.75 1.14 5.19
CA GLY A 99 -12.43 1.36 3.93
C GLY A 99 -11.91 2.59 3.21
N HIS A 100 -12.80 3.25 2.48
CA HIS A 100 -12.46 4.50 1.82
C HIS A 100 -13.63 5.48 1.81
N ARG A 101 -13.35 6.69 1.31
CA ARG A 101 -14.17 7.89 1.50
C ARG A 101 -14.24 8.27 2.98
N LEU A 102 -15.41 8.16 3.62
CA LEU A 102 -15.64 8.51 5.02
C LEU A 102 -16.23 7.31 5.77
N PRO A 103 -15.42 6.25 6.04
CA PRO A 103 -15.90 5.04 6.71
C PRO A 103 -16.39 5.30 8.14
N ASN A 104 -15.96 6.40 8.76
CA ASN A 104 -16.40 6.87 10.07
C ASN A 104 -17.57 7.87 10.01
N SER A 105 -18.26 8.00 8.86
CA SER A 105 -19.46 8.85 8.79
C SER A 105 -20.48 8.40 9.83
N MET A 106 -21.18 9.37 10.43
CA MET A 106 -22.25 9.06 11.38
C MET A 106 -23.43 8.40 10.65
N GLY A 107 -23.81 7.19 11.09
CA GLY A 107 -25.03 6.53 10.64
C GLY A 107 -26.29 7.11 11.30
N ALA A 108 -27.44 6.53 10.98
CA ALA A 108 -28.75 7.01 11.44
C ALA A 108 -28.92 6.99 12.98
N GLU A 109 -28.20 6.11 13.67
CA GLU A 109 -28.28 5.94 15.13
C GLU A 109 -27.20 6.74 15.89
N GLY A 110 -26.49 7.64 15.21
CA GLY A 110 -25.39 8.38 15.83
C GLY A 110 -24.19 7.51 16.17
N VAL A 111 -24.04 6.36 15.52
CA VAL A 111 -22.85 5.49 15.57
C VAL A 111 -22.12 5.58 14.23
N PRO A 112 -20.77 5.72 14.20
CA PRO A 112 -19.99 5.66 12.97
C PRO A 112 -20.19 4.34 12.22
N LEU A 113 -20.28 4.39 10.89
CA LEU A 113 -20.58 3.19 10.08
C LEU A 113 -19.58 2.04 10.30
N ASN A 114 -18.27 2.35 10.34
CA ASN A 114 -17.22 1.37 10.61
C ASN A 114 -17.36 0.71 12.00
N CYS A 115 -17.73 1.46 13.03
CA CYS A 115 -18.04 0.91 14.35
C CYS A 115 -19.29 0.03 14.32
N SER A 116 -20.37 0.46 13.64
CA SER A 116 -21.59 -0.36 13.51
C SER A 116 -21.34 -1.70 12.83
N VAL A 117 -20.42 -1.76 11.85
CA VAL A 117 -20.01 -3.03 11.25
C VAL A 117 -19.27 -3.92 12.26
N LEU A 118 -18.35 -3.33 13.03
CA LEU A 118 -17.62 -4.07 14.06
C LEU A 118 -18.57 -4.64 15.12
N ASP A 119 -19.59 -3.88 15.53
CA ASP A 119 -20.63 -4.33 16.45
C ASP A 119 -21.45 -5.49 15.88
N GLU A 120 -21.89 -5.40 14.62
CA GLU A 120 -22.65 -6.49 13.97
C GLU A 120 -21.82 -7.80 13.90
N ILE A 121 -20.50 -7.71 13.67
CA ILE A 121 -19.60 -8.87 13.71
C ILE A 121 -19.46 -9.40 15.15
N ALA A 122 -19.35 -8.50 16.14
CA ALA A 122 -19.33 -8.89 17.56
C ALA A 122 -20.62 -9.62 17.98
N PHE A 123 -21.77 -9.28 17.37
CA PHE A 123 -23.04 -9.99 17.53
C PHE A 123 -23.16 -11.27 16.70
N GLY A 124 -22.07 -11.72 16.08
CA GLY A 124 -21.97 -13.01 15.39
C GLY A 124 -22.36 -13.00 13.92
N GLN A 125 -22.57 -11.83 13.30
CA GLN A 125 -22.68 -11.75 11.84
C GLN A 125 -21.32 -12.06 11.19
N ASP A 126 -21.35 -12.66 10.00
CA ASP A 126 -20.13 -12.70 9.19
C ASP A 126 -19.82 -11.30 8.63
N PRO A 127 -18.54 -11.01 8.29
CA PRO A 127 -18.12 -9.69 7.85
C PRO A 127 -18.89 -9.13 6.63
N GLN A 128 -19.24 -9.96 5.65
CA GLN A 128 -19.96 -9.51 4.46
C GLN A 128 -21.40 -9.11 4.82
N SER A 129 -22.11 -9.97 5.56
CA SER A 129 -23.46 -9.67 6.04
C SER A 129 -23.52 -8.40 6.91
N ALA A 130 -22.52 -8.18 7.76
CA ALA A 130 -22.41 -6.98 8.58
C ALA A 130 -22.25 -5.71 7.74
N VAL A 131 -21.31 -5.72 6.79
CA VAL A 131 -21.08 -4.61 5.85
C VAL A 131 -22.34 -4.32 5.01
N ASP A 132 -22.96 -5.37 4.46
CA ASP A 132 -24.16 -5.23 3.64
C ASP A 132 -25.33 -4.61 4.39
N ARG A 133 -25.58 -5.07 5.62
CA ARG A 133 -26.66 -4.55 6.46
C ARG A 133 -26.45 -3.08 6.81
N VAL A 134 -25.24 -2.70 7.22
CA VAL A 134 -24.92 -1.31 7.58
C VAL A 134 -25.07 -0.40 6.35
N LEU A 135 -24.49 -0.79 5.20
CA LEU A 135 -24.57 0.04 3.99
C LEU A 135 -25.94 0.02 3.32
N GLN A 136 -26.78 -0.99 3.54
CA GLN A 136 -28.17 -0.96 3.10
C GLN A 136 -28.97 0.13 3.83
N ARG A 137 -28.76 0.30 5.14
CA ARG A 137 -29.39 1.36 5.94
C ARG A 137 -28.78 2.75 5.67
N ALA A 138 -27.55 2.78 5.15
CA ALA A 138 -26.78 3.98 4.86
C ALA A 138 -26.43 4.15 3.36
N ALA A 139 -27.34 3.73 2.48
CA ALA A 139 -27.06 3.56 1.04
C ALA A 139 -26.53 4.81 0.33
N GLU A 140 -26.92 6.01 0.80
CA GLU A 140 -26.54 7.29 0.20
C GLU A 140 -25.44 8.05 0.96
N LEU A 141 -24.84 7.46 2.00
CA LEU A 141 -23.66 8.03 2.65
C LEU A 141 -22.39 7.81 1.80
N ASP A 142 -21.40 8.69 1.94
CA ASP A 142 -20.14 8.67 1.17
C ASP A 142 -19.11 7.75 1.83
N ALA A 143 -19.38 6.44 1.83
CA ALA A 143 -18.52 5.42 2.44
C ALA A 143 -18.44 4.14 1.59
N GLY A 144 -17.23 3.59 1.49
CA GLY A 144 -17.03 2.17 1.22
C GLY A 144 -16.33 1.54 2.42
N LEU A 145 -16.71 0.32 2.76
CA LEU A 145 -16.27 -0.38 3.97
C LEU A 145 -15.62 -1.71 3.59
N ILE A 146 -14.55 -2.05 4.32
CA ILE A 146 -13.98 -3.40 4.35
C ILE A 146 -13.96 -3.82 5.82
N ALA A 147 -14.48 -5.01 6.09
CA ALA A 147 -14.37 -5.65 7.38
C ALA A 147 -13.65 -6.99 7.24
N MET A 148 -12.81 -7.30 8.22
CA MET A 148 -12.14 -8.58 8.32
C MET A 148 -12.24 -9.07 9.75
N ASP A 149 -12.69 -10.31 9.95
CA ASP A 149 -12.64 -10.93 11.27
C ASP A 149 -11.30 -11.61 11.54
N LEU A 150 -11.07 -12.04 12.78
CA LEU A 150 -9.83 -12.73 13.18
C LEU A 150 -9.64 -14.12 12.54
N ARG A 151 -10.65 -14.63 11.84
CA ARG A 151 -10.55 -15.88 11.05
C ARG A 151 -10.14 -15.60 9.61
N GLY A 152 -9.87 -14.34 9.25
CA GLY A 152 -9.51 -13.93 7.92
C GLY A 152 -10.68 -13.89 6.92
N ARG A 153 -11.93 -13.95 7.40
CA ARG A 153 -13.09 -13.76 6.52
C ARG A 153 -13.22 -12.27 6.22
N ILE A 154 -13.42 -11.94 4.95
CA ILE A 154 -13.52 -10.54 4.50
C ILE A 154 -14.90 -10.27 3.94
N GLY A 155 -15.46 -9.12 4.34
CA GLY A 155 -16.62 -8.51 3.71
C GLY A 155 -16.26 -7.13 3.22
N LEU A 156 -16.69 -6.75 2.02
CA LEU A 156 -16.46 -5.41 1.50
C LEU A 156 -17.58 -4.94 0.59
N ARG A 157 -17.86 -3.63 0.63
CA ARG A 157 -18.84 -3.01 -0.26
C ARG A 157 -18.72 -1.50 -0.27
N ASN A 158 -19.09 -0.91 -1.41
CA ASN A 158 -19.36 0.50 -1.54
C ASN A 158 -20.84 0.80 -1.27
N SER A 159 -21.14 1.93 -0.63
CA SER A 159 -22.51 2.44 -0.62
C SER A 159 -23.04 2.62 -2.05
N THR A 160 -24.35 2.71 -2.21
CA THR A 160 -24.97 3.00 -3.52
C THR A 160 -24.45 4.31 -4.09
N ARG A 161 -24.22 5.32 -3.25
CA ARG A 161 -23.61 6.59 -3.67
C ARG A 161 -22.20 6.41 -4.21
N VAL A 162 -21.35 5.71 -3.47
CA VAL A 162 -19.94 5.53 -3.84
C VAL A 162 -19.80 4.67 -5.08
N SER A 163 -20.66 3.66 -5.24
CA SER A 163 -20.68 2.77 -6.42
C SER A 163 -20.93 3.49 -7.75
N ARG A 164 -21.41 4.74 -7.73
CA ARG A 164 -21.61 5.56 -8.95
C ARG A 164 -20.37 6.32 -9.40
N ARG A 165 -19.24 6.17 -8.71
CA ARG A 165 -17.97 6.81 -9.06
C ARG A 165 -17.24 6.00 -10.14
N ASP A 166 -16.49 6.70 -10.97
CA ASP A 166 -15.66 6.17 -12.07
C ASP A 166 -14.19 5.97 -11.68
N ASP A 167 -13.80 6.36 -10.47
CA ASP A 167 -12.43 6.34 -9.97
C ASP A 167 -12.20 5.28 -8.87
N LEU A 168 -12.94 4.18 -8.91
CA LEU A 168 -12.88 3.12 -7.92
C LEU A 168 -11.88 2.03 -8.30
N GLY A 169 -11.05 1.62 -7.35
CA GLY A 169 -10.33 0.34 -7.42
C GLY A 169 -10.81 -0.57 -6.30
N VAL A 170 -11.04 -1.84 -6.61
CA VAL A 170 -11.48 -2.86 -5.66
C VAL A 170 -10.81 -4.18 -6.01
N PHE A 171 -10.30 -4.87 -5.00
CA PHE A 171 -9.72 -6.20 -5.13
C PHE A 171 -10.04 -7.03 -3.88
N GLN A 172 -10.29 -8.32 -4.09
CA GLN A 172 -10.47 -9.30 -3.01
C GLN A 172 -10.07 -10.68 -3.50
N CYS A 173 -9.30 -11.38 -2.68
CA CYS A 173 -9.00 -12.80 -2.86
C CYS A 173 -8.84 -13.49 -1.50
N SER A 174 -9.12 -14.80 -1.50
CA SER A 174 -8.83 -15.69 -0.39
C SER A 174 -8.42 -17.05 -0.93
N GLU A 175 -7.33 -17.59 -0.41
CA GLU A 175 -6.81 -18.90 -0.79
C GLU A 175 -5.98 -19.49 0.35
N SER A 176 -6.15 -20.79 0.63
CA SER A 176 -5.27 -21.54 1.52
C SER A 176 -5.00 -20.87 2.89
N GLY A 177 -6.06 -20.34 3.52
CA GLY A 177 -5.97 -19.67 4.83
C GLY A 177 -5.40 -18.25 4.81
N ARG A 178 -5.21 -17.67 3.62
CA ARG A 178 -4.78 -16.28 3.41
C ARG A 178 -5.91 -15.50 2.77
N SER A 179 -6.01 -14.23 3.12
CA SER A 179 -7.00 -13.33 2.52
C SER A 179 -6.40 -11.94 2.35
N LEU A 180 -6.75 -11.27 1.27
CA LEU A 180 -6.38 -9.89 0.99
C LEU A 180 -7.59 -9.19 0.38
N ALA A 181 -7.85 -7.97 0.83
CA ALA A 181 -8.76 -7.08 0.13
C ALA A 181 -8.36 -5.64 0.28
N PHE A 182 -8.65 -4.86 -0.76
CA PHE A 182 -8.53 -3.42 -0.70
C PHE A 182 -9.56 -2.72 -1.57
N MET A 183 -9.83 -1.47 -1.23
CA MET A 183 -10.61 -0.56 -2.04
C MET A 183 -10.04 0.84 -1.93
N PHE A 184 -10.10 1.59 -3.02
CA PHE A 184 -9.65 2.97 -3.04
C PHE A 184 -10.47 3.83 -3.99
N ASN A 185 -10.31 5.14 -3.81
CA ASN A 185 -10.77 6.12 -4.80
C ASN A 185 -9.81 7.31 -4.88
N SER A 186 -9.86 8.04 -6.00
CA SER A 186 -9.07 9.26 -6.25
C SER A 186 -7.56 9.04 -6.11
N ILE A 187 -7.13 7.82 -6.46
CA ILE A 187 -5.75 7.43 -6.68
C ILE A 187 -5.68 7.04 -8.15
N TYR A 188 -4.85 7.75 -8.90
CA TYR A 188 -4.73 7.61 -10.35
C TYR A 188 -3.31 7.14 -10.68
N GLY A 189 -3.18 6.21 -11.61
CA GLY A 189 -1.89 5.68 -12.05
C GLY A 189 -1.89 5.39 -13.54
N VAL A 190 -0.71 5.07 -14.08
CA VAL A 190 -0.59 4.55 -15.44
C VAL A 190 -0.83 3.05 -15.42
N GLY A 191 -1.66 2.55 -16.35
CA GLY A 191 -2.03 1.14 -16.43
C GLY A 191 -3.03 0.71 -15.35
N ASP A 192 -3.08 -0.58 -15.08
CA ASP A 192 -3.98 -1.15 -14.08
C ASP A 192 -3.35 -1.09 -12.68
N LEU A 193 -3.63 0.02 -11.98
CA LEU A 193 -3.18 0.26 -10.60
C LEU A 193 -3.66 -0.84 -9.64
N THR A 194 -4.91 -1.30 -9.80
CA THR A 194 -5.50 -2.34 -8.94
C THR A 194 -4.70 -3.63 -9.08
N GLN A 195 -4.41 -4.04 -10.33
CA GLN A 195 -3.64 -5.25 -10.57
C GLN A 195 -2.20 -5.17 -10.05
N GLY A 196 -1.52 -4.02 -10.19
CA GLY A 196 -0.15 -3.85 -9.68
C GLY A 196 -0.06 -3.92 -8.15
N ILE A 197 -1.01 -3.31 -7.44
CA ILE A 197 -1.09 -3.40 -5.96
C ILE A 197 -1.39 -4.85 -5.55
N ALA A 198 -2.34 -5.51 -6.24
CA ALA A 198 -2.72 -6.88 -5.95
C ALA A 198 -1.58 -7.87 -6.17
N ASP A 199 -0.83 -7.74 -7.27
CA ASP A 199 0.28 -8.62 -7.61
C ASP A 199 1.36 -8.64 -6.51
N ILE A 200 1.80 -7.44 -6.08
CA ILE A 200 2.80 -7.29 -5.01
C ILE A 200 2.30 -7.91 -3.70
N ALA A 201 1.12 -7.49 -3.24
CA ALA A 201 0.64 -7.86 -1.91
C ALA A 201 0.19 -9.31 -1.83
N TRP A 202 -0.39 -9.85 -2.90
CA TRP A 202 -0.83 -11.25 -2.94
C TRP A 202 0.35 -12.20 -3.08
N SER A 203 1.33 -11.87 -3.93
CA SER A 203 2.57 -12.66 -4.03
C SER A 203 3.32 -12.69 -2.71
N ARG A 204 3.34 -11.57 -1.96
CA ARG A 204 3.88 -11.51 -0.60
C ARG A 204 3.22 -12.52 0.34
N LEU A 205 1.89 -12.58 0.36
CA LEU A 205 1.14 -13.54 1.21
C LEU A 205 1.39 -14.99 0.80
N LEU A 206 1.50 -15.25 -0.50
CA LEU A 206 1.75 -16.59 -1.02
C LEU A 206 3.22 -17.03 -0.89
N GLY A 207 4.14 -16.12 -0.59
CA GLY A 207 5.58 -16.40 -0.63
C GLY A 207 6.07 -16.71 -2.05
N MET A 208 5.43 -16.11 -3.06
CA MET A 208 5.73 -16.30 -4.47
C MET A 208 6.45 -15.07 -5.05
N GLU A 209 7.11 -15.27 -6.19
CA GLU A 209 7.65 -14.14 -6.96
C GLU A 209 6.50 -13.33 -7.58
N SER A 210 6.57 -12.03 -7.38
CA SER A 210 5.67 -11.05 -7.98
C SER A 210 6.19 -10.62 -9.35
N ARG A 211 5.31 -10.28 -10.28
CA ARG A 211 5.72 -9.69 -11.55
C ARG A 211 6.21 -8.26 -11.35
N ASP A 212 5.56 -7.53 -10.45
CA ASP A 212 6.00 -6.21 -10.00
C ASP A 212 6.85 -6.36 -8.73
N VAL A 213 8.08 -5.85 -8.76
CA VAL A 213 9.10 -6.07 -7.72
C VAL A 213 9.65 -4.73 -7.24
N PHE A 214 9.75 -4.57 -5.93
CA PHE A 214 10.44 -3.42 -5.34
C PHE A 214 11.95 -3.53 -5.52
N VAL A 215 12.54 -2.46 -6.04
CA VAL A 215 13.98 -2.28 -6.16
C VAL A 215 14.39 -1.11 -5.29
N THR A 216 15.41 -1.28 -4.45
CA THR A 216 15.78 -0.33 -3.40
C THR A 216 17.18 0.22 -3.57
N LEU A 217 17.36 1.53 -3.38
CA LEU A 217 18.67 2.13 -3.13
C LEU A 217 18.97 2.14 -1.63
N SER A 218 19.76 1.18 -1.14
CA SER A 218 20.11 1.08 0.29
C SER A 218 21.39 1.85 0.67
N ARG A 219 22.25 2.14 -0.31
CA ARG A 219 23.51 2.87 -0.15
C ARG A 219 23.75 3.81 -1.32
N ALA A 220 24.67 4.75 -1.16
CA ALA A 220 25.08 5.61 -2.27
C ALA A 220 25.74 4.77 -3.38
N VAL A 221 25.42 5.07 -4.64
CA VAL A 221 25.94 4.36 -5.83
C VAL A 221 26.45 5.35 -6.87
N SER A 222 27.43 4.91 -7.67
CA SER A 222 27.93 5.70 -8.79
C SER A 222 26.92 5.78 -9.92
N LEU A 223 26.86 6.95 -10.56
CA LEU A 223 26.21 7.17 -11.84
C LEU A 223 27.28 7.17 -12.93
N GLU A 224 27.14 6.29 -13.91
CA GLU A 224 28.11 6.04 -14.97
C GLU A 224 27.56 6.52 -16.32
N PRO A 225 28.42 7.01 -17.23
CA PRO A 225 27.99 7.30 -18.59
C PRO A 225 27.62 6.00 -19.31
N GLY A 226 26.43 5.98 -19.91
CA GLY A 226 25.93 4.89 -20.74
C GLY A 226 25.34 5.40 -22.06
N SER A 227 25.04 4.49 -22.98
CA SER A 227 24.28 4.84 -24.20
C SER A 227 22.77 4.94 -23.95
N HIS A 228 22.30 4.35 -22.85
CA HIS A 228 20.90 4.29 -22.41
C HIS A 228 20.85 4.33 -20.88
N ASP A 229 19.70 4.70 -20.31
CA ASP A 229 19.51 4.61 -18.86
C ASP A 229 19.29 3.14 -18.44
N VAL A 230 20.13 2.64 -17.54
CA VAL A 230 20.11 1.24 -17.08
C VAL A 230 20.32 1.19 -15.57
N VAL A 231 19.50 0.40 -14.89
CA VAL A 231 19.64 0.10 -13.46
C VAL A 231 20.28 -1.26 -13.28
N HIS A 232 21.37 -1.35 -12.53
CA HIS A 232 22.01 -2.61 -12.19
C HIS A 232 21.69 -2.96 -10.74
N ILE A 233 21.17 -4.17 -10.54
CA ILE A 233 20.73 -4.66 -9.23
C ILE A 233 21.43 -5.96 -8.84
N ASN A 234 21.52 -6.22 -7.54
CA ASN A 234 22.01 -7.48 -6.99
C ASN A 234 20.89 -8.53 -6.85
N GLU A 235 21.23 -9.69 -6.27
CA GLU A 235 20.31 -10.80 -5.98
C GLU A 235 19.19 -10.45 -4.99
N HIS A 236 19.36 -9.36 -4.23
CA HIS A 236 18.38 -8.86 -3.24
C HIS A 236 17.56 -7.68 -3.76
N ASN A 237 17.60 -7.40 -5.07
CA ASN A 237 16.94 -6.27 -5.70
C ASN A 237 17.39 -4.91 -5.13
N GLU A 238 18.65 -4.81 -4.71
CA GLU A 238 19.26 -3.54 -4.35
C GLU A 238 20.06 -2.97 -5.52
N ILE A 239 19.99 -1.66 -5.71
CA ILE A 239 20.75 -0.96 -6.74
C ILE A 239 22.24 -0.97 -6.38
N GLU A 240 23.08 -1.41 -7.32
CA GLU A 240 24.54 -1.42 -7.18
C GLU A 240 25.21 -0.30 -7.97
N ARG A 241 24.68 0.00 -9.16
CA ARG A 241 25.13 1.10 -10.02
C ARG A 241 24.04 1.54 -10.99
N LEU A 242 24.17 2.75 -11.50
CA LEU A 242 23.26 3.33 -12.48
C LEU A 242 24.05 3.78 -13.70
N GLU A 243 23.55 3.48 -14.90
CA GLU A 243 24.05 4.09 -16.14
C GLU A 243 23.06 5.15 -16.60
N THR A 244 23.56 6.26 -17.15
CA THR A 244 22.71 7.28 -17.78
C THR A 244 23.19 7.72 -19.15
N ALA A 245 22.24 7.93 -20.05
CA ALA A 245 22.50 8.56 -21.34
C ALA A 245 22.61 10.10 -21.25
N ASN A 246 22.26 10.69 -20.09
CA ASN A 246 22.31 12.13 -19.90
C ASN A 246 23.62 12.55 -19.19
N PRO A 247 24.64 13.03 -19.93
CA PRO A 247 25.92 13.39 -19.32
C PRO A 247 25.81 14.51 -18.30
N ARG A 248 24.74 15.32 -18.33
CA ARG A 248 24.54 16.41 -17.37
C ARG A 248 24.30 15.92 -15.95
N LEU A 249 23.82 14.68 -15.77
CA LEU A 249 23.59 14.13 -14.42
C LEU A 249 24.91 13.84 -13.69
N LEU A 250 26.00 13.59 -14.41
CA LEU A 250 27.29 13.22 -13.82
C LEU A 250 27.94 14.36 -13.01
N ASP A 251 27.67 15.61 -13.39
CA ASP A 251 28.20 16.80 -12.70
C ASP A 251 27.14 17.53 -11.86
N MET A 252 25.96 16.91 -11.70
CA MET A 252 24.81 17.57 -11.09
C MET A 252 24.83 17.46 -9.55
N ASN A 253 24.39 18.52 -8.89
CA ASN A 253 24.23 18.60 -7.43
C ASN A 253 22.82 19.04 -7.06
N ARG A 254 21.81 18.18 -7.29
CA ARG A 254 20.40 18.46 -6.94
C ARG A 254 19.58 17.17 -6.91
N ARG A 255 18.36 17.29 -6.38
CA ARG A 255 17.33 16.25 -6.53
C ARG A 255 16.82 16.19 -7.97
N THR A 256 16.82 14.99 -8.56
CA THR A 256 16.40 14.76 -9.95
C THR A 256 15.94 13.31 -10.14
N THR A 257 15.35 13.01 -11.29
CA THR A 257 15.07 11.64 -11.72
C THR A 257 16.39 10.92 -11.96
N VAL A 258 16.58 9.77 -11.30
CA VAL A 258 17.77 8.91 -11.42
C VAL A 258 17.44 7.52 -11.99
N VAL A 259 16.17 7.13 -11.92
CA VAL A 259 15.62 5.99 -12.67
C VAL A 259 14.40 6.50 -13.42
N TYR A 260 14.45 6.42 -14.75
CA TYR A 260 13.37 6.84 -15.63
C TYR A 260 12.38 5.70 -15.88
N LEU A 261 11.14 6.05 -16.18
CA LEU A 261 10.14 5.09 -16.63
C LEU A 261 10.67 4.34 -17.86
N SER A 262 10.47 3.02 -17.89
CA SER A 262 10.96 2.11 -18.95
C SER A 262 12.48 1.93 -19.01
N ALA A 263 13.26 2.48 -18.06
CA ALA A 263 14.68 2.15 -17.93
C ALA A 263 14.86 0.64 -17.75
N SER A 264 15.84 0.06 -18.44
CA SER A 264 16.10 -1.37 -18.34
C SER A 264 16.70 -1.68 -16.98
N VAL A 265 16.23 -2.74 -16.34
CA VAL A 265 16.78 -3.22 -15.08
C VAL A 265 17.49 -4.55 -15.33
N LYS A 266 18.75 -4.61 -14.92
CA LYS A 266 19.64 -5.74 -15.16
C LYS A 266 20.17 -6.32 -13.87
N ARG A 267 20.39 -7.63 -13.89
CA ARG A 267 21.23 -8.33 -12.92
C ARG A 267 22.34 -9.00 -13.69
N ALA A 268 23.59 -8.65 -13.35
CA ALA A 268 24.73 -8.87 -14.24
C ALA A 268 24.42 -8.36 -15.66
N ASP A 269 24.55 -9.21 -16.69
CA ASP A 269 24.30 -8.85 -18.09
C ASP A 269 22.89 -9.22 -18.59
N VAL A 270 22.04 -9.77 -17.74
CA VAL A 270 20.68 -10.20 -18.10
C VAL A 270 19.68 -9.10 -17.79
N VAL A 271 18.87 -8.72 -18.77
CA VAL A 271 17.73 -7.82 -18.57
C VAL A 271 16.62 -8.62 -17.89
N LEU A 272 16.23 -8.19 -16.69
CA LEU A 272 15.15 -8.83 -15.94
C LEU A 272 13.79 -8.18 -16.23
N GLY A 273 13.80 -6.91 -16.61
CA GLY A 273 12.59 -6.16 -16.87
C GLY A 273 12.83 -4.67 -17.00
N LYS A 274 11.79 -3.89 -16.72
CA LYS A 274 11.80 -2.43 -16.88
C LYS A 274 11.22 -1.73 -15.66
N ALA A 275 11.74 -0.55 -15.35
CA ALA A 275 11.16 0.34 -14.35
C ALA A 275 9.74 0.77 -14.78
N VAL A 276 8.76 0.56 -13.91
CA VAL A 276 7.36 1.00 -14.10
C VAL A 276 6.99 2.19 -13.21
N THR A 277 7.87 2.58 -12.29
CA THR A 277 7.84 3.87 -11.60
C THR A 277 9.20 4.54 -11.69
N GLU A 278 9.22 5.85 -11.57
CA GLU A 278 10.46 6.63 -11.53
C GLU A 278 11.03 6.73 -10.12
N LEU A 279 12.35 6.92 -10.01
CA LEU A 279 13.05 7.19 -8.76
C LEU A 279 13.62 8.62 -8.76
N TYR A 280 13.32 9.38 -7.71
CA TYR A 280 13.73 10.79 -7.55
C TYR A 280 14.59 10.99 -6.31
N LEU A 281 15.90 11.13 -6.51
CA LEU A 281 16.89 11.21 -5.44
C LEU A 281 17.90 12.34 -5.67
N ASN A 282 18.70 12.60 -4.65
CA ASN A 282 19.80 13.55 -4.74
C ASN A 282 20.95 12.93 -5.53
N VAL A 283 21.47 13.70 -6.48
CA VAL A 283 22.76 13.43 -7.12
C VAL A 283 23.76 14.43 -6.57
N GLU A 284 24.92 13.93 -6.17
CA GLU A 284 26.05 14.68 -5.62
C GLU A 284 27.33 14.25 -6.35
N ALA A 285 27.84 15.10 -7.25
CA ALA A 285 29.05 14.87 -8.04
C ALA A 285 29.11 13.46 -8.68
N GLY A 286 28.02 13.07 -9.35
CA GLY A 286 27.92 11.77 -10.04
C GLY A 286 27.63 10.59 -9.12
N THR A 287 27.30 10.84 -7.85
CA THR A 287 26.87 9.81 -6.90
C THR A 287 25.40 10.01 -6.58
N VAL A 288 24.59 8.95 -6.66
CA VAL A 288 23.19 8.97 -6.24
C VAL A 288 23.11 8.59 -4.77
N VAL A 289 22.51 9.46 -3.94
CA VAL A 289 22.48 9.30 -2.49
C VAL A 289 21.05 8.92 -2.03
N PRO A 290 20.90 7.89 -1.18
CA PRO A 290 19.60 7.53 -0.63
C PRO A 290 19.04 8.63 0.29
N SER A 291 17.72 8.80 0.24
CA SER A 291 16.94 9.59 1.18
C SER A 291 16.90 8.92 2.56
N LEU A 292 16.68 9.73 3.60
CA LEU A 292 16.42 9.24 4.95
C LEU A 292 15.08 8.50 5.06
N GLN A 293 14.12 8.81 4.17
CA GLN A 293 12.83 8.12 4.13
C GLN A 293 12.92 6.91 3.20
N ARG A 294 12.82 5.71 3.76
CA ARG A 294 13.05 4.45 3.04
C ARG A 294 12.17 4.28 1.80
N ALA A 295 10.88 4.66 1.82
CA ALA A 295 10.04 4.51 0.63
C ALA A 295 10.47 5.42 -0.53
N GLN A 296 11.15 6.53 -0.26
CA GLN A 296 11.66 7.41 -1.32
C GLN A 296 12.86 6.81 -2.06
N ASN A 297 13.44 5.73 -1.55
CA ASN A 297 14.56 5.02 -2.16
C ASN A 297 14.11 3.82 -3.00
N ILE A 298 12.80 3.64 -3.16
CA ILE A 298 12.21 2.46 -3.79
C ILE A 298 11.58 2.87 -5.12
N PHE A 299 11.78 2.05 -6.13
CA PHE A 299 10.97 2.06 -7.34
C PHE A 299 10.46 0.66 -7.63
N VAL A 300 9.47 0.56 -8.51
CA VAL A 300 8.92 -0.72 -8.95
C VAL A 300 9.48 -1.07 -10.32
N MET A 301 10.04 -2.27 -10.44
CA MET A 301 10.36 -2.92 -11.70
C MET A 301 9.22 -3.89 -12.05
N ARG A 302 8.86 -3.97 -13.32
CA ARG A 302 8.06 -5.07 -13.86
C ARG A 302 8.97 -6.06 -14.57
N THR A 303 8.94 -7.31 -14.14
CA THR A 303 9.67 -8.40 -14.79
C THR A 303 9.05 -8.71 -16.15
N GLU A 304 9.93 -9.00 -17.11
CA GLU A 304 9.54 -9.60 -18.39
C GLU A 304 9.57 -11.11 -18.19
N HIS A 305 8.44 -11.69 -17.77
CA HIS A 305 8.25 -13.14 -17.85
C HIS A 305 7.80 -13.46 -19.28
N ASP A 306 8.59 -14.30 -19.97
CA ASP A 306 8.14 -15.06 -21.14
C ASP A 306 7.04 -16.06 -20.76
#